data_AF-P53100-F1
#
_entry.id   AF-P53100-F1
#
_cell.length_a   1.000
_cell.length_b   1.000
_cell.length_c   1.000
_cell.angle_alpha   90.00
_cell.angle_beta   90.00
_cell.angle_gamma   90.00
#
_symmetry.space_group_name_H-M   'P 1'
#
loop_
_entity.id
_entity.type
_entity.pdbx_description
1 polymer ?
#
loop_
_entity_poly.entity_id
_entity_poly.type
_entity_poly.pdbx_seq_one_letter_code
_entity_poly.pdbx_strand_id
1 'polypeptide(L)'
;MCDSPATTGKPTILFIADPCETSATLNSKAFKEKFRILRYQLDTKEAFLNFLERHEQDKICAIYAGFPAFKKIGGMTRSIIEHKSFPRKNLKCIVLCSRGYDGWDLDTLRKHEIRLYNYQDDENEKLIDDLKLHQVGNDVADCALWHILEGFRKFSYYQKLSRETGNTLTARAKAAEKSGFAFGHELGNMFAESPRGKKCLILGLGSIGKQVAYKLQYGLGMEIHYCKRSEDCTMSQNESWKFHLLDETIYAKLYQFHAIVVTLPGTPQTEHLINRKFLEHCNPGLILVNLGRGKILDLRAVSDALVTGRINHLGLDVFNKEPEIDEKIRSSDRLTSITPHLGSATKDVFEQSCELALTRILRVVSGEAASDEHFSRVV
;
A
#
# COMPACT_ATOMS: atom_id res chain seq x y z
N MET A 1 15.18 4.40 -27.58
CA MET A 1 15.71 5.77 -27.55
C MET A 1 17.22 5.66 -27.67
N CYS A 2 17.85 6.49 -28.51
CA CYS A 2 19.29 6.43 -28.76
C CYS A 2 20.08 6.78 -27.50
N ASP A 3 20.90 5.85 -27.01
CA ASP A 3 21.85 6.11 -25.93
C ASP A 3 22.87 7.16 -26.37
N SER A 4 22.92 8.27 -25.65
CA SER A 4 23.97 9.28 -25.79
C SER A 4 25.33 8.68 -25.39
N PRO A 5 26.42 8.91 -26.16
CA PRO A 5 27.73 8.33 -25.90
C PRO A 5 28.32 8.77 -24.56
N ALA A 6 29.13 7.88 -23.96
CA ALA A 6 29.71 8.02 -22.64
C ALA A 6 30.53 9.31 -22.50
N THR A 7 29.99 10.32 -21.82
CA THR A 7 30.79 11.40 -21.25
C THR A 7 31.53 10.83 -20.04
N THR A 8 32.81 10.56 -20.22
CA THR A 8 33.68 9.96 -19.20
C THR A 8 33.76 10.87 -17.97
N GLY A 9 33.14 10.49 -16.86
CA GLY A 9 33.42 11.06 -15.54
C GLY A 9 32.22 11.37 -14.64
N LYS A 10 31.02 11.64 -15.19
CA LYS A 10 29.85 11.96 -14.35
C LYS A 10 29.35 10.71 -13.61
N PRO A 11 29.00 10.80 -12.32
CA PRO A 11 28.28 9.73 -11.64
C PRO A 11 26.94 9.45 -12.34
N THR A 12 26.56 8.18 -12.43
CA THR A 12 25.34 7.77 -13.12
C THR A 12 24.25 7.36 -12.13
N ILE A 13 23.01 7.75 -12.42
CA ILE A 13 21.82 7.25 -11.73
C ILE A 13 21.08 6.31 -12.68
N LEU A 14 20.72 5.12 -12.20
CA LEU A 14 19.92 4.16 -12.93
C LEU A 14 18.46 4.25 -12.50
N PHE A 15 17.58 4.61 -13.42
CA PHE A 15 16.13 4.63 -13.23
C PHE A 15 15.54 3.30 -13.67
N ILE A 16 14.93 2.60 -12.72
CA ILE A 16 14.22 1.34 -12.93
C ILE A 16 12.70 1.56 -13.05
N ALA A 17 12.24 2.73 -12.62
CA ALA A 17 10.90 3.25 -12.85
C ALA A 17 11.02 4.68 -13.39
N ASP A 18 10.03 5.11 -14.17
CA ASP A 18 10.00 6.49 -14.64
C ASP A 18 9.68 7.44 -13.47
N PRO A 19 10.45 8.54 -13.31
CA PRO A 19 10.16 9.57 -12.33
C PRO A 19 9.01 10.45 -12.81
N CYS A 20 8.59 11.40 -11.96
CA CYS A 20 7.83 12.54 -12.43
C CYS A 20 8.73 13.43 -13.31
N GLU A 21 8.49 13.46 -14.62
CA GLU A 21 9.31 14.22 -15.58
C GLU A 21 9.25 15.74 -15.36
N THR A 22 8.18 16.24 -14.71
CA THR A 22 8.04 17.65 -14.33
C THR A 22 8.72 17.97 -12.99
N SER A 23 9.46 17.03 -12.41
CA SER A 23 10.17 17.21 -11.15
C SER A 23 11.11 18.42 -11.19
N ALA A 24 11.02 19.29 -10.19
CA ALA A 24 11.90 20.43 -10.01
C ALA A 24 13.35 19.98 -9.75
N THR A 25 13.54 18.96 -8.89
CA THR A 25 14.88 18.39 -8.65
C THR A 25 15.47 17.80 -9.92
N LEU A 26 14.72 16.96 -10.65
CA LEU A 26 15.16 16.35 -11.91
C LEU A 26 15.56 17.39 -12.95
N ASN A 27 14.80 18.49 -13.01
CA ASN A 27 15.01 19.55 -13.99
C ASN A 27 16.01 20.62 -13.54
N SER A 28 16.47 20.57 -12.30
CA SER A 28 17.45 21.51 -11.76
C SER A 28 18.80 21.41 -12.49
N LYS A 29 19.48 22.56 -12.60
CA LYS A 29 20.84 22.63 -13.15
C LYS A 29 21.81 21.75 -12.36
N ALA A 30 21.72 21.79 -11.02
CA ALA A 30 22.55 20.98 -10.14
C ALA A 30 22.44 19.48 -10.42
N PHE A 31 21.22 18.97 -10.69
CA PHE A 31 21.01 17.56 -10.98
C PHE A 31 21.51 17.19 -12.40
N LYS A 32 21.12 17.96 -13.42
CA LYS A 32 21.50 17.72 -14.83
C LYS A 32 23.00 17.84 -15.10
N GLU A 33 23.67 18.76 -14.43
CA GLU A 33 25.13 18.93 -14.58
C GLU A 33 25.89 17.83 -13.86
N LYS A 34 25.40 17.38 -12.71
CA LYS A 34 26.08 16.40 -11.86
C LYS A 34 25.90 14.96 -12.32
N PHE A 35 24.71 14.59 -12.78
CA PHE A 35 24.37 13.19 -13.04
C PHE A 35 24.18 12.90 -14.52
N ARG A 36 24.64 11.72 -14.93
CA ARG A 36 24.12 11.03 -16.12
C ARG A 36 22.96 10.14 -15.70
N ILE A 37 21.93 10.03 -16.55
CA ILE A 37 20.77 9.18 -16.29
C ILE A 37 20.80 8.01 -17.27
N LEU A 38 20.68 6.79 -16.73
CA LEU A 38 20.34 5.59 -17.48
C LEU A 38 18.93 5.15 -17.11
N ARG A 39 18.18 4.61 -18.07
CA ARG A 39 16.84 4.05 -17.84
C ARG A 39 16.84 2.58 -18.22
N TYR A 40 16.23 1.74 -17.41
CA TYR A 40 16.09 0.32 -17.70
C TYR A 40 14.76 -0.23 -17.21
N GLN A 41 14.04 -0.90 -18.10
CA GLN A 41 12.81 -1.60 -17.74
C GLN A 41 13.15 -3.05 -17.38
N LEU A 42 12.80 -3.46 -16.17
CA LEU A 42 13.04 -4.82 -15.71
C LEU A 42 12.17 -5.84 -16.45
N ASP A 43 12.82 -6.91 -16.89
CA ASP A 43 12.21 -8.06 -17.55
C ASP A 43 12.62 -9.36 -16.84
N THR A 44 13.82 -9.89 -17.14
CA THR A 44 14.39 -11.06 -16.47
C THR A 44 15.63 -10.71 -15.65
N LYS A 45 15.97 -11.57 -14.67
CA LYS A 45 17.17 -11.43 -13.85
C LYS A 45 18.44 -11.41 -14.73
N GLU A 46 18.51 -12.32 -15.70
CA GLU A 46 19.65 -12.47 -16.60
C GLU A 46 19.80 -11.25 -17.51
N ALA A 47 18.69 -10.74 -18.07
CA ALA A 47 18.72 -9.52 -18.89
C ALA A 47 19.19 -8.30 -18.08
N PHE A 48 18.76 -8.19 -16.81
CA PHE A 48 19.20 -7.12 -15.93
C PHE A 48 20.70 -7.22 -15.60
N LEU A 49 21.20 -8.41 -15.28
CA LEU A 49 22.64 -8.61 -15.02
C LEU A 49 23.50 -8.33 -16.26
N ASN A 50 23.04 -8.75 -17.45
CA ASN A 50 23.69 -8.45 -18.73
C ASN A 50 23.64 -6.96 -19.09
N PHE A 51 22.59 -6.24 -18.69
CA PHE A 51 22.55 -4.79 -18.80
C PHE A 51 23.61 -4.15 -17.90
N LEU A 52 23.65 -4.52 -16.61
CA LEU A 52 24.64 -3.96 -15.68
C LEU A 52 26.09 -4.24 -16.12
N GLU A 53 26.37 -5.41 -16.69
CA GLU A 53 27.70 -5.74 -17.22
C GLU A 53 28.12 -4.81 -18.38
N ARG A 54 27.20 -4.52 -19.31
CA ARG A 54 27.45 -3.57 -20.42
C ARG A 54 27.67 -2.13 -19.95
N HIS A 55 27.16 -1.79 -18.76
CA HIS A 55 27.23 -0.47 -18.17
C HIS A 55 28.20 -0.38 -16.97
N GLU A 56 29.16 -1.32 -16.85
CA GLU A 56 30.15 -1.33 -15.75
C GLU A 56 30.95 -0.01 -15.69
N GLN A 57 31.30 0.53 -16.87
CA GLN A 57 32.09 1.77 -16.99
C GLN A 57 31.30 3.05 -16.68
N ASP A 58 29.97 2.97 -16.61
CA ASP A 58 29.12 4.15 -16.38
C ASP A 58 29.09 4.60 -14.92
N LYS A 59 29.73 3.87 -14.00
CA LYS A 59 29.84 4.23 -12.57
C LYS A 59 28.46 4.54 -11.95
N ILE A 60 27.54 3.59 -12.05
CA ILE A 60 26.21 3.67 -11.43
C ILE A 60 26.38 3.85 -9.92
N CYS A 61 25.99 5.03 -9.42
CA CYS A 61 26.18 5.44 -8.03
C CYS A 61 24.88 5.49 -7.23
N ALA A 62 23.73 5.51 -7.90
CA ALA A 62 22.42 5.44 -7.28
C ALA A 62 21.42 4.71 -8.18
N ILE A 63 20.41 4.09 -7.58
CA ILE A 63 19.27 3.51 -8.27
C ILE A 63 17.99 4.18 -7.77
N TYR A 64 17.17 4.69 -8.69
CA TYR A 64 15.80 5.13 -8.41
C TYR A 64 14.82 4.05 -8.86
N ALA A 65 13.91 3.65 -7.98
CA ALA A 65 12.90 2.65 -8.28
C ALA A 65 11.57 2.95 -7.59
N GLY A 66 10.50 2.28 -8.02
CA GLY A 66 9.21 2.27 -7.32
C GLY A 66 8.82 0.85 -6.91
N PHE A 67 7.66 0.69 -6.29
CA PHE A 67 7.04 -0.63 -6.12
C PHE A 67 6.09 -0.90 -7.30
N PRO A 68 6.07 -2.12 -7.88
CA PRO A 68 6.87 -3.31 -7.57
C PRO A 68 8.05 -3.50 -8.55
N ALA A 69 9.03 -2.59 -8.56
CA ALA A 69 10.11 -2.59 -9.57
C ALA A 69 10.79 -3.95 -9.72
N PHE A 70 11.35 -4.49 -8.63
CA PHE A 70 12.19 -5.69 -8.69
C PHE A 70 11.41 -7.01 -8.59
N LYS A 71 10.09 -6.97 -8.44
CA LYS A 71 9.28 -8.18 -8.27
C LYS A 71 9.38 -9.12 -9.47
N LYS A 72 9.45 -8.56 -10.69
CA LYS A 72 9.61 -9.33 -11.94
C LYS A 72 10.85 -10.21 -11.98
N ILE A 73 11.92 -9.80 -11.30
CA ILE A 73 13.18 -10.56 -11.23
C ILE A 73 13.35 -11.33 -9.91
N GLY A 74 12.26 -11.51 -9.15
CA GLY A 74 12.27 -12.23 -7.86
C GLY A 74 12.74 -11.40 -6.66
N GLY A 75 12.81 -10.08 -6.80
CA GLY A 75 13.32 -9.16 -5.77
C GLY A 75 14.82 -8.90 -5.87
N MET A 76 15.33 -8.01 -5.03
CA MET A 76 16.74 -7.68 -4.92
C MET A 76 17.42 -8.63 -3.92
N THR A 77 17.68 -9.86 -4.37
CA THR A 77 18.24 -10.94 -3.54
C THR A 77 19.78 -10.87 -3.45
N ARG A 78 20.39 -11.58 -2.47
CA ARG A 78 21.85 -11.79 -2.41
C ARG A 78 22.45 -12.20 -3.75
N SER A 79 21.78 -13.09 -4.48
CA SER A 79 22.29 -13.60 -5.76
C SER A 79 22.44 -12.52 -6.85
N ILE A 80 21.69 -11.41 -6.73
CA ILE A 80 21.80 -10.25 -7.61
C ILE A 80 22.82 -9.26 -7.05
N ILE A 81 22.71 -8.92 -5.75
CA ILE A 81 23.58 -7.92 -5.11
C ILE A 81 25.05 -8.37 -5.13
N GLU A 82 25.33 -9.66 -4.88
CA GLU A 82 26.70 -10.21 -4.87
C GLU A 82 27.20 -10.61 -6.26
N HIS A 83 26.38 -10.50 -7.31
CA HIS A 83 26.79 -10.80 -8.67
C HIS A 83 27.95 -9.90 -9.12
N LYS A 84 28.86 -10.41 -9.97
CA LYS A 84 30.04 -9.66 -10.46
C LYS A 84 29.65 -8.35 -11.17
N SER A 85 28.54 -8.37 -11.91
CA SER A 85 28.05 -7.23 -12.69
C SER A 85 27.32 -6.19 -11.86
N PHE A 86 26.95 -6.50 -10.60
CA PHE A 86 26.25 -5.53 -9.77
C PHE A 86 27.21 -4.40 -9.35
N PRO A 87 26.81 -3.11 -9.45
CA PRO A 87 27.73 -1.97 -9.36
C PRO A 87 28.17 -1.62 -7.92
N ARG A 88 28.43 -2.63 -7.07
CA ARG A 88 28.76 -2.51 -5.64
C ARG A 88 29.87 -1.51 -5.33
N LYS A 89 30.87 -1.38 -6.22
CA LYS A 89 32.01 -0.47 -6.00
C LYS A 89 31.62 1.01 -6.02
N ASN A 90 30.57 1.36 -6.76
CA ASN A 90 30.17 2.75 -6.99
C ASN A 90 28.81 3.08 -6.35
N LEU A 91 27.93 2.08 -6.20
CA LEU A 91 26.56 2.26 -5.73
C LEU A 91 26.53 2.67 -4.26
N LYS A 92 26.13 3.91 -3.99
CA LYS A 92 26.00 4.46 -2.63
C LYS A 92 24.61 4.22 -2.04
N CYS A 93 23.57 4.33 -2.87
CA CYS A 93 22.20 4.21 -2.40
C CYS A 93 21.22 3.69 -3.44
N ILE A 94 20.11 3.17 -2.94
CA ILE A 94 18.92 2.82 -3.68
C ILE A 94 17.77 3.56 -3.03
N VAL A 95 16.98 4.29 -3.80
CA VAL A 95 15.89 5.12 -3.28
C VAL A 95 14.58 4.71 -3.96
N LEU A 96 13.59 4.37 -3.13
CA LEU A 96 12.28 3.95 -3.56
C LEU A 96 11.28 5.10 -3.41
N CYS A 97 10.46 5.35 -4.45
CA CYS A 97 9.29 6.23 -4.34
C CYS A 97 8.07 5.54 -3.69
N SER A 98 8.23 4.32 -3.19
CA SER A 98 7.20 3.54 -2.50
C SER A 98 7.50 3.38 -1.00
N ARG A 99 6.45 3.23 -0.18
CA ARG A 99 6.60 2.86 1.25
C ARG A 99 7.06 1.42 1.44
N GLY A 100 6.48 0.50 0.67
CA GLY A 100 6.80 -0.93 0.73
C GLY A 100 8.15 -1.24 0.09
N TYR A 101 8.90 -2.16 0.71
CA TYR A 101 10.19 -2.67 0.23
C TYR A 101 10.24 -4.20 0.37
N ASP A 102 9.17 -4.90 -0.04
CA ASP A 102 9.16 -6.36 -0.02
C ASP A 102 10.17 -6.94 -1.05
N GLY A 103 10.85 -8.03 -0.70
CA GLY A 103 11.78 -8.72 -1.60
C GLY A 103 13.20 -8.14 -1.64
N TRP A 104 13.67 -7.50 -0.58
CA TRP A 104 15.03 -6.94 -0.48
C TRP A 104 15.89 -7.71 0.53
N ASP A 105 17.10 -8.08 0.13
CA ASP A 105 18.11 -8.67 1.02
C ASP A 105 18.89 -7.56 1.75
N LEU A 106 18.30 -7.10 2.85
CA LEU A 106 18.79 -5.99 3.65
C LEU A 106 20.18 -6.25 4.25
N ASP A 107 20.47 -7.50 4.64
CA ASP A 107 21.76 -7.85 5.25
C ASP A 107 22.90 -7.78 4.23
N THR A 108 22.64 -8.22 2.99
CA THR A 108 23.62 -8.14 1.92
C THR A 108 23.86 -6.70 1.46
N LEU A 109 22.82 -5.85 1.43
CA LEU A 109 22.99 -4.42 1.19
C LEU A 109 23.85 -3.76 2.28
N ARG A 110 23.55 -4.03 3.56
CA ARG A 110 24.32 -3.51 4.71
C ARG A 110 25.78 -3.94 4.66
N LYS A 111 26.05 -5.22 4.36
CA LYS A 111 27.40 -5.77 4.19
C LYS A 111 28.22 -5.02 3.14
N HIS A 112 27.56 -4.50 2.10
CA HIS A 112 28.19 -3.74 1.03
C HIS A 112 28.04 -2.23 1.19
N GLU A 113 27.59 -1.75 2.37
CA GLU A 113 27.41 -0.33 2.69
C GLU A 113 26.48 0.41 1.70
N ILE A 114 25.56 -0.32 1.05
CA ILE A 114 24.58 0.24 0.13
C ILE A 114 23.34 0.62 0.93
N ARG A 115 23.04 1.92 0.99
CA ARG A 115 21.89 2.43 1.75
C ARG A 115 20.60 2.25 0.97
N LEU A 116 19.57 1.68 1.58
CA LEU A 116 18.23 1.62 1.00
C LEU A 116 17.35 2.66 1.69
N TYR A 117 16.63 3.45 0.89
CA TYR A 117 15.66 4.39 1.40
C TYR A 117 14.29 4.10 0.79
N ASN A 118 13.26 4.13 1.62
CA ASN A 118 11.88 4.11 1.15
C ASN A 118 11.24 5.51 1.29
N TYR A 119 10.09 5.68 0.67
CA TYR A 119 9.32 6.90 0.82
C TYR A 119 8.71 6.96 2.23
N GLN A 120 8.84 8.11 2.90
CA GLN A 120 8.23 8.44 4.19
C GLN A 120 7.80 9.91 4.17
N ASP A 121 6.62 10.19 4.69
CA ASP A 121 6.04 11.52 4.89
C ASP A 121 5.42 11.65 6.29
N ASP A 122 5.83 10.78 7.22
CA ASP A 122 5.33 10.81 8.61
C ASP A 122 5.99 11.93 9.43
N GLU A 123 7.19 12.34 9.03
CA GLU A 123 7.95 13.43 9.64
C GLU A 123 8.65 14.27 8.56
N ASN A 124 8.93 15.54 8.87
CA ASN A 124 9.57 16.45 7.92
C ASN A 124 11.10 16.41 8.06
N GLU A 125 11.76 15.65 7.18
CA GLU A 125 13.23 15.60 7.06
C GLU A 125 13.87 16.86 6.44
N LYS A 126 13.07 17.90 6.13
CA LYS A 126 13.48 19.15 5.45
C LYS A 126 14.28 18.88 4.16
N LEU A 127 13.82 17.88 3.40
CA LEU A 127 14.37 17.56 2.09
C LEU A 127 13.78 18.47 1.01
N ILE A 128 12.48 18.75 1.10
CA ILE A 128 11.73 19.66 0.22
C ILE A 128 10.94 20.65 1.08
N ASP A 129 10.63 21.83 0.52
CA ASP A 129 10.02 22.93 1.28
C ASP A 129 8.51 22.75 1.51
N ASP A 130 7.81 22.10 0.57
CA ASP A 130 6.35 21.98 0.51
C ASP A 130 5.83 20.56 0.85
N LEU A 131 6.58 19.81 1.66
CA LEU A 131 6.20 18.45 2.08
C LEU A 131 4.83 18.43 2.77
N LYS A 132 3.87 17.71 2.19
CA LYS A 132 2.60 17.37 2.84
C LYS A 132 2.79 16.14 3.72
N LEU A 133 2.69 16.33 5.04
CA LEU A 133 2.77 15.23 6.01
C LEU A 133 1.58 14.29 5.88
N HIS A 134 1.84 13.00 6.07
CA HIS A 134 0.86 11.91 6.06
C HIS A 134 0.05 11.78 4.76
N GLN A 135 0.54 12.31 3.63
CA GLN A 135 -0.14 12.27 2.34
C GLN A 135 -0.49 10.83 1.92
N VAL A 136 0.43 9.87 2.07
CA VAL A 136 0.12 8.45 1.78
C VAL A 136 -0.93 7.90 2.71
N GLY A 137 -0.80 8.20 4.01
CA GLY A 137 -1.76 7.75 5.02
C GLY A 137 -3.16 8.25 4.69
N ASN A 138 -3.27 9.52 4.27
CA ASN A 138 -4.51 10.16 3.87
C ASN A 138 -5.14 9.44 2.67
N ASP A 139 -4.38 9.25 1.59
CA ASP A 139 -4.94 8.74 0.33
C ASP A 139 -5.32 7.26 0.45
N VAL A 140 -4.50 6.45 1.14
CA VAL A 140 -4.86 5.06 1.47
C VAL A 140 -6.11 5.01 2.35
N ALA A 141 -6.29 5.97 3.24
CA ALA A 141 -7.49 6.07 4.05
C ALA A 141 -8.74 6.48 3.25
N ASP A 142 -8.60 7.21 2.13
CA ASP A 142 -9.72 7.45 1.19
C ASP A 142 -10.16 6.13 0.52
N CYS A 143 -9.21 5.27 0.16
CA CYS A 143 -9.49 3.93 -0.33
C CYS A 143 -10.22 3.07 0.74
N ALA A 144 -9.75 3.12 2.00
CA ALA A 144 -10.41 2.44 3.11
C ALA A 144 -11.86 2.91 3.32
N LEU A 145 -12.07 4.23 3.28
CA LEU A 145 -13.37 4.87 3.43
C LEU A 145 -14.34 4.38 2.34
N TRP A 146 -13.88 4.31 1.10
CA TRP A 146 -14.67 3.77 0.00
C TRP A 146 -15.06 2.30 0.20
N HIS A 147 -14.11 1.43 0.55
CA HIS A 147 -14.41 0.01 0.81
C HIS A 147 -15.40 -0.20 1.96
N ILE A 148 -15.27 0.57 3.05
CA ILE A 148 -16.21 0.52 4.16
C ILE A 148 -17.60 1.00 3.72
N LEU A 149 -17.66 2.12 3.01
CA LEU A 149 -18.93 2.66 2.52
C LEU A 149 -19.59 1.69 1.53
N GLU A 150 -18.83 1.06 0.64
CA GLU A 150 -19.32 0.02 -0.27
C GLU A 150 -19.84 -1.19 0.49
N GLY A 151 -19.18 -1.60 1.58
CA GLY A 151 -19.66 -2.71 2.40
C GLY A 151 -21.01 -2.46 3.05
N PHE A 152 -21.23 -1.25 3.55
CA PHE A 152 -22.50 -0.87 4.17
C PHE A 152 -23.59 -0.51 3.14
N ARG A 153 -23.23 0.13 2.02
CA ARG A 153 -24.18 0.82 1.12
C ARG A 153 -24.28 0.25 -0.30
N LYS A 154 -23.30 -0.55 -0.72
CA LYS A 154 -23.30 -1.29 -2.00
C LYS A 154 -23.49 -0.40 -3.23
N PHE A 155 -22.94 0.81 -3.21
CA PHE A 155 -23.18 1.81 -4.25
C PHE A 155 -22.66 1.36 -5.62
N SER A 156 -21.50 0.71 -5.67
CA SER A 156 -20.88 0.21 -6.89
C SER A 156 -21.73 -0.90 -7.50
N TYR A 157 -22.28 -1.79 -6.66
CA TYR A 157 -23.23 -2.81 -7.11
C TYR A 157 -24.52 -2.18 -7.68
N TYR A 158 -25.12 -1.22 -6.98
CA TYR A 158 -26.30 -0.50 -7.49
C TYR A 158 -26.02 0.30 -8.78
N GLN A 159 -24.82 0.88 -8.90
CA GLN A 159 -24.37 1.56 -10.11
C GLN A 159 -24.29 0.58 -11.29
N LYS A 160 -23.72 -0.61 -11.09
CA LYS A 160 -23.70 -1.69 -12.09
C LYS A 160 -25.12 -2.03 -12.54
N LEU A 161 -26.02 -2.31 -11.61
CA LEU A 161 -27.40 -2.66 -11.93
C LEU A 161 -28.13 -1.51 -12.67
N SER A 162 -27.88 -0.26 -12.28
CA SER A 162 -28.47 0.90 -12.95
C SER A 162 -28.02 1.03 -14.41
N ARG A 163 -26.76 0.71 -14.70
CA ARG A 163 -26.24 0.66 -16.08
C ARG A 163 -26.85 -0.48 -16.89
N GLU A 164 -27.03 -1.65 -16.27
CA GLU A 164 -27.60 -2.82 -16.94
C GLU A 164 -29.10 -2.68 -17.23
N THR A 165 -29.87 -2.10 -16.31
CA THR A 165 -31.33 -2.02 -16.44
C THR A 165 -31.80 -0.75 -17.12
N GLY A 166 -31.00 0.31 -17.11
CA GLY A 166 -31.40 1.64 -17.59
C GLY A 166 -32.57 2.26 -16.82
N ASN A 167 -32.95 1.70 -15.67
CA ASN A 167 -34.11 2.13 -14.89
C ASN A 167 -33.86 1.97 -13.38
N THR A 168 -34.09 3.05 -12.64
CA THR A 168 -33.79 3.13 -11.19
C THR A 168 -34.66 2.21 -10.33
N LEU A 169 -35.94 2.03 -10.69
CA LEU A 169 -36.84 1.13 -9.97
C LEU A 169 -36.53 -0.33 -10.28
N THR A 170 -36.30 -0.66 -11.55
CA THR A 170 -35.89 -2.01 -11.97
C THR A 170 -34.55 -2.41 -11.35
N ALA A 171 -33.58 -1.48 -11.23
CA ALA A 171 -32.30 -1.76 -10.57
C ALA A 171 -32.48 -2.12 -9.08
N ARG A 172 -33.35 -1.40 -8.36
CA ARG A 172 -33.68 -1.70 -6.95
C ARG A 172 -34.37 -3.05 -6.80
N ALA A 173 -35.38 -3.31 -7.63
CA ALA A 173 -36.12 -4.58 -7.62
C ALA A 173 -35.20 -5.76 -7.92
N LYS A 174 -34.30 -5.61 -8.92
CA LYS A 174 -33.28 -6.60 -9.27
C LYS A 174 -32.30 -6.85 -8.11
N ALA A 175 -31.81 -5.81 -7.45
CA ALA A 175 -30.93 -5.95 -6.28
C ALA A 175 -31.63 -6.70 -5.13
N ALA A 176 -32.89 -6.35 -4.87
CA ALA A 176 -33.71 -6.96 -3.82
C ALA A 176 -34.15 -8.39 -4.15
N GLU A 177 -33.94 -8.86 -5.39
CA GLU A 177 -34.44 -10.16 -5.89
C GLU A 177 -35.98 -10.30 -5.75
N LYS A 178 -36.72 -9.20 -5.95
CA LYS A 178 -38.18 -9.14 -5.80
C LYS A 178 -38.86 -8.57 -7.04
N SER A 179 -40.11 -8.97 -7.27
CA SER A 179 -40.98 -8.34 -8.25
C SER A 179 -41.66 -7.09 -7.67
N GLY A 180 -41.93 -6.10 -8.52
CA GLY A 180 -42.62 -4.87 -8.11
C GLY A 180 -41.70 -3.82 -7.48
N PHE A 181 -42.26 -3.01 -6.59
CA PHE A 181 -41.54 -1.89 -5.96
C PHE A 181 -40.57 -2.38 -4.88
N ALA A 182 -39.31 -1.95 -4.97
CA ALA A 182 -38.33 -2.07 -3.91
C ALA A 182 -37.80 -0.68 -3.52
N PHE A 183 -37.78 -0.40 -2.22
CA PHE A 183 -37.27 0.87 -1.69
C PHE A 183 -35.77 1.05 -1.99
N GLY A 184 -35.01 -0.04 -2.05
CA GLY A 184 -33.56 -0.05 -2.33
C GLY A 184 -32.67 -0.20 -1.10
N HIS A 185 -33.22 -0.65 0.03
CA HIS A 185 -32.43 -1.05 1.20
C HIS A 185 -32.15 -2.56 1.24
N GLU A 186 -32.83 -3.34 0.40
CA GLU A 186 -32.71 -4.81 0.36
C GLU A 186 -31.78 -5.23 -0.78
N LEU A 187 -30.93 -6.22 -0.51
CA LEU A 187 -30.04 -6.87 -1.48
C LEU A 187 -30.09 -8.39 -1.28
N GLY A 188 -31.07 -9.06 -1.90
CA GLY A 188 -31.37 -10.47 -1.63
C GLY A 188 -31.63 -10.71 -0.15
N ASN A 189 -30.74 -11.44 0.51
CA ASN A 189 -30.79 -11.75 1.94
C ASN A 189 -30.01 -10.76 2.85
N MET A 190 -29.53 -9.64 2.30
CA MET A 190 -28.81 -8.60 3.04
C MET A 190 -29.54 -7.27 2.99
N PHE A 191 -29.09 -6.33 3.83
CA PHE A 191 -29.57 -4.96 3.82
C PHE A 191 -28.41 -3.97 3.63
N ALA A 192 -28.67 -2.91 2.88
CA ALA A 192 -27.85 -1.70 2.93
C ALA A 192 -28.14 -0.98 4.25
N GLU A 193 -27.09 -0.72 5.02
CA GLU A 193 -27.18 -0.15 6.37
C GLU A 193 -26.42 1.19 6.46
N SER A 194 -26.79 2.03 7.41
CA SER A 194 -25.97 3.20 7.73
C SER A 194 -24.74 2.77 8.52
N PRO A 195 -23.52 3.21 8.15
CA PRO A 195 -22.33 3.02 8.99
C PRO A 195 -22.38 3.85 10.28
N ARG A 196 -23.25 4.87 10.36
CA ARG A 196 -23.30 5.80 11.50
C ARG A 196 -23.65 5.05 12.79
N GLY A 197 -22.85 5.27 13.83
CA GLY A 197 -22.98 4.62 15.14
C GLY A 197 -22.53 3.16 15.16
N LYS A 198 -22.04 2.60 14.05
CA LYS A 198 -21.48 1.25 14.00
C LYS A 198 -20.03 1.26 14.50
N LYS A 199 -19.61 0.15 15.10
CA LYS A 199 -18.25 -0.05 15.62
C LYS A 199 -17.31 -0.60 14.57
N CYS A 200 -16.16 0.03 14.40
CA CYS A 200 -15.06 -0.42 13.54
C CYS A 200 -13.81 -0.73 14.37
N LEU A 201 -13.18 -1.88 14.12
CA LEU A 201 -11.86 -2.23 14.67
C LEU A 201 -10.78 -2.04 13.62
N ILE A 202 -9.77 -1.23 13.93
CA ILE A 202 -8.59 -1.04 13.07
C ILE A 202 -7.44 -1.91 13.61
N LEU A 203 -7.03 -2.89 12.83
CA LEU A 203 -5.84 -3.69 13.13
C LEU A 203 -4.60 -2.95 12.63
N GLY A 204 -3.85 -2.35 13.55
CA GLY A 204 -2.62 -1.62 13.26
C GLY A 204 -2.80 -0.10 13.18
N LEU A 205 -2.74 0.59 14.32
CA LEU A 205 -2.82 2.05 14.42
C LEU A 205 -1.47 2.76 14.13
N GLY A 206 -0.92 2.52 12.93
CA GLY A 206 0.21 3.27 12.37
C GLY A 206 -0.23 4.54 11.63
N SER A 207 0.63 5.10 10.78
CA SER A 207 0.33 6.31 9.98
C SER A 207 -0.98 6.18 9.18
N ILE A 208 -1.12 5.10 8.38
CA ILE A 208 -2.34 4.81 7.61
C ILE A 208 -3.52 4.57 8.57
N GLY A 209 -3.35 3.73 9.59
CA GLY A 209 -4.42 3.36 10.51
C GLY A 209 -5.03 4.57 11.24
N LYS A 210 -4.22 5.57 11.61
CA LYS A 210 -4.68 6.83 12.20
C LYS A 210 -5.56 7.62 11.23
N GLN A 211 -5.13 7.76 9.97
CA GLN A 211 -5.93 8.46 8.96
C GLN A 211 -7.24 7.74 8.65
N VAL A 212 -7.24 6.40 8.61
CA VAL A 212 -8.46 5.60 8.51
C VAL A 212 -9.38 5.88 9.70
N ALA A 213 -8.87 5.86 10.92
CA ALA A 213 -9.63 6.13 12.13
C ALA A 213 -10.34 7.49 12.07
N TYR A 214 -9.59 8.55 11.74
CA TYR A 214 -10.14 9.90 11.59
C TYR A 214 -11.25 9.97 10.54
N LYS A 215 -11.03 9.42 9.33
CA LYS A 215 -12.04 9.46 8.26
C LYS A 215 -13.28 8.65 8.60
N LEU A 216 -13.15 7.50 9.27
CA LEU A 216 -14.31 6.71 9.67
C LEU A 216 -15.10 7.37 10.81
N GLN A 217 -14.42 7.94 11.81
CA GLN A 217 -15.07 8.66 12.90
C GLN A 217 -15.78 9.92 12.39
N TYR A 218 -15.03 10.83 11.76
CA TYR A 218 -15.55 12.15 11.40
C TYR A 218 -16.31 12.16 10.07
N GLY A 219 -15.98 11.27 9.14
CA GLY A 219 -16.64 11.16 7.84
C GLY A 219 -17.89 10.29 7.85
N LEU A 220 -17.91 9.19 8.63
CA LEU A 220 -19.04 8.25 8.67
C LEU A 220 -19.76 8.16 10.03
N GLY A 221 -19.22 8.80 11.08
CA GLY A 221 -19.80 8.74 12.42
C GLY A 221 -19.67 7.36 13.07
N MET A 222 -18.59 6.62 12.77
CA MET A 222 -18.33 5.30 13.37
C MET A 222 -17.63 5.41 14.73
N GLU A 223 -17.91 4.46 15.62
CA GLU A 223 -17.16 4.30 16.88
C GLU A 223 -15.89 3.50 16.60
N ILE A 224 -14.73 4.06 16.94
CA ILE A 224 -13.42 3.50 16.58
C ILE A 224 -12.79 2.76 17.76
N HIS A 225 -12.39 1.53 17.47
CA HIS A 225 -11.50 0.73 18.28
C HIS A 225 -10.24 0.40 17.49
N TYR A 226 -9.13 0.17 18.17
CA TYR A 226 -7.90 -0.19 17.48
C TYR A 226 -7.10 -1.26 18.23
N CYS A 227 -6.35 -2.05 17.45
CA CYS A 227 -5.38 -3.00 17.94
C CYS A 227 -3.96 -2.52 17.67
N LYS A 228 -3.09 -2.63 18.68
CA LYS A 228 -1.65 -2.39 18.59
C LYS A 228 -0.93 -3.27 19.62
N ARG A 229 0.39 -3.45 19.47
CA ARG A 229 1.22 -4.17 20.46
C ARG A 229 1.31 -3.44 21.80
N SER A 230 1.34 -2.11 21.75
CA SER A 230 1.32 -1.21 22.90
C SER A 230 0.35 -0.07 22.64
N GLU A 231 -0.27 0.45 23.71
CA GLU A 231 -1.20 1.57 23.63
C GLU A 231 -0.50 2.83 23.06
N ASP A 232 -1.21 3.59 22.24
CA ASP A 232 -0.72 4.89 21.79
C ASP A 232 -1.22 5.98 22.75
N CYS A 233 -0.38 6.36 23.72
CA CYS A 233 -0.73 7.33 24.76
C CYS A 233 -1.17 8.69 24.21
N THR A 234 -0.73 9.06 23.00
CA THR A 234 -1.11 10.34 22.37
C THR A 234 -2.55 10.31 21.87
N MET A 235 -3.06 9.14 21.48
CA MET A 235 -4.41 8.98 20.95
C MET A 235 -5.42 8.72 22.07
N SER A 236 -5.04 7.97 23.12
CA SER A 236 -5.93 7.73 24.26
C SER A 236 -6.30 9.00 25.03
N GLN A 237 -5.51 10.08 24.90
CA GLN A 237 -5.79 11.38 25.52
C GLN A 237 -6.63 12.30 24.63
N ASN A 238 -6.46 12.25 23.31
CA ASN A 238 -7.05 13.22 22.38
C ASN A 238 -8.32 12.70 21.68
N GLU A 239 -8.46 11.38 21.56
CA GLU A 239 -9.55 10.74 20.84
C GLU A 239 -10.27 9.72 21.73
N SER A 240 -11.58 9.54 21.53
CA SER A 240 -12.37 8.54 22.27
C SER A 240 -12.16 7.11 21.77
N TRP A 241 -10.99 6.80 21.21
CA TRP A 241 -10.70 5.51 20.60
C TRP A 241 -10.36 4.46 21.63
N LYS A 242 -11.01 3.29 21.55
CA LYS A 242 -10.78 2.21 22.51
C LYS A 242 -9.63 1.31 22.07
N PHE A 243 -8.61 1.20 22.93
CA PHE A 243 -7.46 0.33 22.73
C PHE A 243 -7.77 -1.15 23.04
N HIS A 244 -7.19 -2.03 22.23
CA HIS A 244 -7.09 -3.45 22.49
C HIS A 244 -5.69 -3.99 22.19
N LEU A 245 -5.23 -4.93 23.01
CA LEU A 245 -4.05 -5.71 22.70
C LEU A 245 -4.33 -6.64 21.53
N LEU A 246 -3.36 -6.73 20.61
CA LEU A 246 -3.39 -7.69 19.51
C LEU A 246 -2.82 -9.05 19.97
N ASP A 247 -3.59 -9.74 20.80
CA ASP A 247 -3.30 -11.08 21.32
C ASP A 247 -4.61 -11.89 21.42
N GLU A 248 -4.58 -13.04 22.10
CA GLU A 248 -5.76 -13.89 22.23
C GLU A 248 -6.92 -13.24 23.02
N THR A 249 -6.68 -12.17 23.78
CA THR A 249 -7.74 -11.48 24.52
C THR A 249 -8.70 -10.72 23.60
N ILE A 250 -8.33 -10.48 22.33
CA ILE A 250 -9.21 -9.81 21.36
C ILE A 250 -10.41 -10.69 20.98
N TYR A 251 -10.27 -12.02 20.98
CA TYR A 251 -11.32 -12.94 20.50
C TYR A 251 -12.64 -12.75 21.23
N ALA A 252 -12.62 -12.53 22.54
CA ALA A 252 -13.81 -12.28 23.36
C ALA A 252 -14.52 -10.95 23.03
N LYS A 253 -13.91 -10.07 22.23
CA LYS A 253 -14.40 -8.73 21.91
C LYS A 253 -14.83 -8.60 20.44
N LEU A 254 -14.43 -9.54 19.56
CA LEU A 254 -14.61 -9.43 18.11
C LEU A 254 -16.09 -9.35 17.68
N TYR A 255 -17.00 -9.95 18.43
CA TYR A 255 -18.43 -10.00 18.12
C TYR A 255 -19.12 -8.62 18.08
N GLN A 256 -18.52 -7.58 18.68
CA GLN A 256 -19.12 -6.25 18.74
C GLN A 256 -18.87 -5.41 17.49
N PHE A 257 -17.92 -5.81 16.64
CA PHE A 257 -17.49 -5.03 15.49
C PHE A 257 -18.33 -5.34 14.26
N HIS A 258 -18.77 -4.30 13.59
CA HIS A 258 -19.50 -4.39 12.32
C HIS A 258 -18.53 -4.34 11.14
N ALA A 259 -17.40 -3.66 11.33
CA ALA A 259 -16.32 -3.60 10.37
C ALA A 259 -14.95 -3.83 11.01
N ILE A 260 -14.04 -4.43 10.26
CA ILE A 260 -12.63 -4.57 10.61
C ILE A 260 -11.79 -4.06 9.44
N VAL A 261 -10.87 -3.14 9.71
CA VAL A 261 -9.91 -2.64 8.71
C VAL A 261 -8.50 -3.11 9.09
N VAL A 262 -7.82 -3.76 8.16
CA VAL A 262 -6.47 -4.29 8.35
C VAL A 262 -5.46 -3.36 7.69
N THR A 263 -4.62 -2.73 8.52
CA THR A 263 -3.51 -1.84 8.12
C THR A 263 -2.17 -2.33 8.69
N LEU A 264 -2.12 -3.59 9.13
CA LEU A 264 -0.92 -4.22 9.69
C LEU A 264 0.16 -4.42 8.60
N PRO A 265 1.45 -4.35 8.97
CA PRO A 265 2.53 -4.80 8.11
C PRO A 265 2.48 -6.33 7.93
N GLY A 266 2.99 -6.83 6.80
CA GLY A 266 3.18 -8.26 6.58
C GLY A 266 4.40 -8.78 7.30
N THR A 267 4.19 -9.52 8.38
CA THR A 267 5.22 -10.19 9.19
C THR A 267 4.85 -11.65 9.41
N PRO A 268 5.80 -12.53 9.80
CA PRO A 268 5.48 -13.90 10.18
C PRO A 268 4.40 -13.99 11.27
N GLN A 269 4.34 -13.02 12.19
CA GLN A 269 3.34 -12.99 13.27
C GLN A 269 1.95 -12.56 12.82
N THR A 270 1.83 -11.92 11.65
CA THR A 270 0.54 -11.46 11.09
C THR A 270 0.05 -12.34 9.96
N GLU A 271 0.88 -13.27 9.49
CA GLU A 271 0.51 -14.20 8.43
C GLU A 271 -0.69 -15.05 8.86
N HIS A 272 -1.73 -15.06 8.02
CA HIS A 272 -3.00 -15.73 8.31
C HIS A 272 -3.60 -15.39 9.68
N LEU A 273 -3.40 -14.16 10.17
CA LEU A 273 -4.05 -13.65 11.37
C LEU A 273 -5.58 -13.72 11.24
N ILE A 274 -6.09 -13.33 10.06
CA ILE A 274 -7.52 -13.44 9.73
C ILE A 274 -7.77 -14.83 9.15
N ASN A 275 -7.81 -15.81 10.05
CA ASN A 275 -8.13 -17.20 9.77
C ASN A 275 -9.56 -17.57 10.22
N ARG A 276 -9.89 -18.85 10.11
CA ARG A 276 -11.21 -19.38 10.51
C ARG A 276 -11.54 -19.08 11.99
N LYS A 277 -10.61 -19.33 12.92
CA LYS A 277 -10.80 -19.04 14.36
C LYS A 277 -11.11 -17.57 14.59
N PHE A 278 -10.40 -16.65 13.91
CA PHE A 278 -10.68 -15.21 14.00
C PHE A 278 -12.08 -14.86 13.53
N LEU A 279 -12.47 -15.35 12.35
CA LEU A 279 -13.77 -15.05 11.75
C LEU A 279 -14.94 -15.66 12.53
N GLU A 280 -14.76 -16.81 13.19
CA GLU A 280 -15.78 -17.44 14.04
C GLU A 280 -16.20 -16.58 15.23
N HIS A 281 -15.28 -15.76 15.76
CA HIS A 281 -15.54 -14.86 16.88
C HIS A 281 -16.12 -13.50 16.46
N CYS A 282 -16.11 -13.19 15.16
CA CYS A 282 -16.67 -11.96 14.63
C CYS A 282 -18.20 -12.00 14.56
N ASN A 283 -18.81 -10.81 14.54
CA ASN A 283 -20.24 -10.63 14.29
C ASN A 283 -20.63 -11.28 12.93
N PRO A 284 -21.74 -12.03 12.83
CA PRO A 284 -22.37 -12.30 11.55
C PRO A 284 -22.49 -11.05 10.67
N GLY A 285 -22.18 -11.19 9.39
CA GLY A 285 -22.27 -10.09 8.44
C GLY A 285 -21.17 -9.05 8.57
N LEU A 286 -19.97 -9.47 8.97
CA LEU A 286 -18.79 -8.61 9.06
C LEU A 286 -18.46 -7.94 7.72
N ILE A 287 -18.10 -6.66 7.76
CA ILE A 287 -17.39 -5.96 6.69
C ILE A 287 -15.89 -6.02 6.99
N LEU A 288 -15.13 -6.72 6.15
CA LEU A 288 -13.67 -6.85 6.30
C LEU A 288 -12.98 -6.06 5.19
N VAL A 289 -12.06 -5.17 5.56
CA VAL A 289 -11.24 -4.41 4.61
C VAL A 289 -9.77 -4.69 4.86
N ASN A 290 -8.99 -4.99 3.81
CA ASN A 290 -7.55 -5.18 3.94
C ASN A 290 -6.76 -4.28 2.98
N LEU A 291 -5.90 -3.47 3.58
CA LEU A 291 -4.97 -2.52 2.93
C LEU A 291 -3.53 -2.78 3.36
N GLY A 292 -3.29 -3.73 4.27
CA GLY A 292 -1.98 -4.04 4.83
C GLY A 292 -1.17 -4.91 3.88
N ARG A 293 -1.37 -6.22 3.95
CA ARG A 293 -0.77 -7.22 3.04
C ARG A 293 -1.73 -8.38 2.83
N GLY A 294 -1.73 -8.94 1.62
CA GLY A 294 -2.62 -10.05 1.28
C GLY A 294 -2.40 -11.32 2.11
N LYS A 295 -1.17 -11.59 2.54
CA LYS A 295 -0.83 -12.77 3.37
C LYS A 295 -1.43 -12.75 4.79
N ILE A 296 -1.96 -11.61 5.24
CA ILE A 296 -2.59 -11.49 6.56
C ILE A 296 -3.92 -12.26 6.60
N LEU A 297 -4.56 -12.41 5.44
CA LEU A 297 -5.81 -13.15 5.29
C LEU A 297 -5.49 -14.58 4.87
N ASP A 298 -6.06 -15.55 5.59
CA ASP A 298 -6.18 -16.91 5.08
C ASP A 298 -7.25 -16.91 3.98
N LEU A 299 -6.80 -17.06 2.73
CA LEU A 299 -7.66 -16.99 1.55
C LEU A 299 -8.80 -18.03 1.59
N ARG A 300 -8.55 -19.22 2.13
CA ARG A 300 -9.58 -20.26 2.22
C ARG A 300 -10.60 -19.89 3.28
N ALA A 301 -10.15 -19.44 4.46
CA ALA A 301 -11.06 -19.03 5.52
C ALA A 301 -11.94 -17.84 5.10
N VAL A 302 -11.37 -16.86 4.41
CA VAL A 302 -12.11 -15.69 3.91
C VAL A 302 -13.10 -16.08 2.81
N SER A 303 -12.70 -16.95 1.88
CA SER A 303 -13.61 -17.44 0.84
C SER A 303 -14.80 -18.22 1.42
N ASP A 304 -14.54 -19.12 2.38
CA ASP A 304 -15.60 -19.87 3.07
C ASP A 304 -16.53 -18.91 3.85
N ALA A 305 -15.97 -17.88 4.48
CA ALA A 305 -16.73 -16.89 5.23
C ALA A 305 -17.61 -15.98 4.35
N LEU A 306 -17.20 -15.70 3.11
CA LEU A 306 -18.04 -15.02 2.11
C LEU A 306 -19.22 -15.90 1.69
N VAL A 307 -18.98 -17.18 1.40
CA VAL A 307 -20.02 -18.13 0.99
C VAL A 307 -21.07 -18.34 2.08
N THR A 308 -20.63 -18.40 3.35
CA THR A 308 -21.51 -18.63 4.49
C THR A 308 -22.19 -17.37 5.03
N GLY A 309 -21.92 -16.19 4.47
CA GLY A 309 -22.45 -14.91 4.97
C GLY A 309 -21.88 -14.49 6.33
N ARG A 310 -20.78 -15.10 6.78
CA ARG A 310 -20.04 -14.60 7.94
C ARG A 310 -19.41 -13.25 7.62
N ILE A 311 -18.85 -13.11 6.43
CA ILE A 311 -18.43 -11.84 5.84
C ILE A 311 -19.50 -11.41 4.83
N ASN A 312 -20.15 -10.27 5.06
CA ASN A 312 -21.10 -9.68 4.12
C ASN A 312 -20.45 -8.71 3.13
N HIS A 313 -19.22 -8.27 3.43
CA HIS A 313 -18.41 -7.57 2.45
C HIS A 313 -16.92 -7.73 2.68
N LEU A 314 -16.17 -7.90 1.59
CA LEU A 314 -14.72 -7.93 1.59
C LEU A 314 -14.17 -6.82 0.67
N GLY A 315 -13.53 -5.81 1.26
CA GLY A 315 -12.79 -4.76 0.56
C GLY A 315 -11.30 -5.08 0.49
N LEU A 316 -10.70 -5.16 -0.70
CA LEU A 316 -9.27 -5.45 -0.85
C LEU A 316 -8.59 -4.48 -1.80
N ASP A 317 -7.52 -3.84 -1.34
CA ASP A 317 -6.53 -3.21 -2.21
C ASP A 317 -5.29 -4.10 -2.41
N VAL A 318 -5.10 -5.09 -1.52
CA VAL A 318 -3.92 -5.97 -1.53
C VAL A 318 -4.31 -7.45 -1.58
N PHE A 319 -3.52 -8.27 -2.28
CA PHE A 319 -3.82 -9.69 -2.54
C PHE A 319 -2.68 -10.63 -2.15
N ASN A 320 -3.01 -11.89 -1.82
CA ASN A 320 -2.02 -12.88 -1.37
C ASN A 320 -0.97 -13.20 -2.46
N LYS A 321 -1.42 -13.31 -3.71
CA LYS A 321 -0.62 -13.67 -4.89
C LYS A 321 -0.52 -12.54 -5.92
N GLU A 322 -0.38 -11.28 -5.49
CA GLU A 322 -0.26 -10.17 -6.44
C GLU A 322 0.77 -10.46 -7.55
N PRO A 323 0.54 -10.03 -8.80
CA PRO A 323 -0.58 -9.22 -9.26
C PRO A 323 -1.88 -10.01 -9.50
N GLU A 324 -1.89 -11.32 -9.21
CA GLU A 324 -3.06 -12.17 -9.41
C GLU A 324 -4.11 -11.97 -8.32
N ILE A 325 -5.37 -11.93 -8.74
CA ILE A 325 -6.55 -11.83 -7.88
C ILE A 325 -7.26 -13.18 -7.92
N ASP A 326 -7.62 -13.72 -6.76
CA ASP A 326 -8.34 -14.99 -6.66
C ASP A 326 -9.69 -14.94 -7.40
N GLU A 327 -10.02 -16.00 -8.11
CA GLU A 327 -11.22 -16.07 -8.96
C GLU A 327 -12.53 -15.96 -8.15
N LYS A 328 -12.60 -16.55 -6.95
CA LYS A 328 -13.80 -16.47 -6.12
C LYS A 328 -14.03 -15.04 -5.62
N ILE A 329 -12.95 -14.33 -5.32
CA ILE A 329 -13.02 -12.91 -4.95
C ILE A 329 -13.47 -12.10 -6.17
N ARG A 330 -12.84 -12.29 -7.33
CA ARG A 330 -13.15 -11.53 -8.56
C ARG A 330 -14.59 -11.74 -9.04
N SER A 331 -15.16 -12.92 -8.86
CA SER A 331 -16.52 -13.25 -9.31
C SER A 331 -17.61 -12.79 -8.34
N SER A 332 -17.27 -12.41 -7.11
CA SER A 332 -18.23 -12.08 -6.04
C SER A 332 -18.54 -10.58 -5.95
N ASP A 333 -18.83 -9.92 -7.08
CA ASP A 333 -18.96 -8.46 -7.18
C ASP A 333 -19.99 -7.82 -6.21
N ARG A 334 -21.05 -8.53 -5.83
CA ARG A 334 -22.01 -8.11 -4.80
C ARG A 334 -21.41 -8.08 -3.38
N LEU A 335 -20.45 -8.96 -3.13
CA LEU A 335 -19.83 -9.16 -1.82
C LEU A 335 -18.41 -8.60 -1.74
N THR A 336 -17.79 -8.19 -2.85
CA THR A 336 -16.41 -7.72 -2.85
C THR A 336 -16.26 -6.37 -3.52
N SER A 337 -15.45 -5.49 -2.95
CA SER A 337 -14.91 -4.31 -3.61
C SER A 337 -13.39 -4.47 -3.70
N ILE A 338 -12.83 -4.36 -4.90
CA ILE A 338 -11.42 -4.66 -5.13
C ILE A 338 -10.75 -3.55 -5.95
N THR A 339 -9.54 -3.20 -5.57
CA THR A 339 -8.68 -2.25 -6.27
C THR A 339 -7.27 -2.83 -6.42
N PRO A 340 -6.56 -2.55 -7.53
CA PRO A 340 -5.28 -3.18 -7.83
C PRO A 340 -4.09 -2.48 -7.14
N HIS A 341 -4.06 -2.47 -5.80
CA HIS A 341 -2.97 -1.91 -5.00
C HIS A 341 -2.71 -0.43 -5.33
N LEU A 342 -3.78 0.37 -5.32
CA LEU A 342 -3.77 1.78 -5.72
C LEU A 342 -4.09 2.75 -4.59
N GLY A 343 -4.16 2.28 -3.33
CA GLY A 343 -4.59 3.11 -2.21
C GLY A 343 -3.86 4.46 -2.12
N SER A 344 -2.57 4.51 -2.46
CA SER A 344 -1.80 5.76 -2.49
C SER A 344 -1.51 6.31 -3.89
N ALA A 345 -2.15 5.79 -4.93
CA ALA A 345 -1.80 6.08 -6.33
C ALA A 345 -2.44 7.39 -6.83
N THR A 346 -2.14 8.49 -6.14
CA THR A 346 -2.54 9.84 -6.54
C THR A 346 -1.38 10.57 -7.21
N LYS A 347 -1.73 11.61 -7.99
CA LYS A 347 -0.73 12.50 -8.58
C LYS A 347 0.13 13.16 -7.50
N ASP A 348 -0.49 13.66 -6.43
CA ASP A 348 0.20 14.29 -5.29
C ASP A 348 1.25 13.36 -4.66
N VAL A 349 0.89 12.10 -4.37
CA VAL A 349 1.84 11.11 -3.83
C VAL A 349 2.96 10.82 -4.83
N PHE A 350 2.65 10.66 -6.12
CA PHE A 350 3.65 10.38 -7.15
C PHE A 350 4.66 11.53 -7.29
N GLU A 351 4.19 12.78 -7.35
CA GLU A 351 5.04 13.97 -7.45
C GLU A 351 5.91 14.14 -6.19
N GLN A 352 5.31 14.11 -5.00
CA GLN A 352 6.02 14.30 -3.74
C GLN A 352 7.06 13.20 -3.47
N SER A 353 6.69 11.93 -3.70
CA SER A 353 7.61 10.81 -3.51
C SER A 353 8.78 10.84 -4.50
N CYS A 354 8.53 11.27 -5.74
CA CYS A 354 9.58 11.49 -6.73
C CYS A 354 10.55 12.59 -6.31
N GLU A 355 10.05 13.76 -5.90
CA GLU A 355 10.90 14.86 -5.43
C GLU A 355 11.78 14.42 -4.27
N LEU A 356 11.18 13.85 -3.22
CA LEU A 356 11.93 13.36 -2.06
C LEU A 356 13.00 12.35 -2.45
N ALA A 357 12.66 11.42 -3.34
CA ALA A 357 13.60 10.41 -3.78
C ALA A 357 14.81 11.01 -4.52
N LEU A 358 14.56 11.93 -5.45
CA LEU A 358 15.62 12.56 -6.24
C LEU A 358 16.46 13.52 -5.41
N THR A 359 15.85 14.32 -4.52
CA THR A 359 16.59 15.19 -3.61
C THR A 359 17.46 14.37 -2.67
N ARG A 360 16.99 13.20 -2.23
CA ARG A 360 17.77 12.28 -1.41
C ARG A 360 18.96 11.70 -2.15
N ILE A 361 18.79 11.26 -3.40
CA ILE A 361 19.92 10.83 -4.24
C ILE A 361 20.96 11.94 -4.36
N LEU A 362 20.52 13.18 -4.63
CA LEU A 362 21.40 14.33 -4.74
C LEU A 362 22.21 14.53 -3.45
N ARG A 363 21.57 14.56 -2.26
CA ARG A 363 22.28 14.75 -0.98
C ARG A 363 23.26 13.62 -0.67
N VAL A 364 22.83 12.36 -0.78
CA VAL A 364 23.65 11.18 -0.45
C VAL A 364 24.88 11.10 -1.35
N VAL A 365 24.72 11.32 -2.67
CA VAL A 365 25.86 11.22 -3.59
C VAL A 365 26.82 12.40 -3.44
N SER A 366 26.32 13.58 -3.05
CA SER A 366 27.12 14.80 -2.80
C SER A 366 27.95 14.74 -1.53
N GLY A 367 27.72 13.77 -0.64
CA GLY A 367 28.39 13.71 0.66
C GLY A 367 27.81 14.70 1.69
N GLU A 368 26.72 15.39 1.37
CA GLU A 368 25.95 16.24 2.28
C GLU A 368 25.06 15.40 3.22
N ALA A 369 25.50 14.18 3.56
CA ALA A 369 24.66 13.18 4.20
C ALA A 369 24.01 13.77 5.45
N ALA A 370 22.68 13.86 5.40
CA ALA A 370 21.85 14.03 6.57
C ALA A 370 22.25 12.92 7.55
N SER A 371 22.48 13.28 8.82
CA SER A 371 22.92 12.39 9.90
C SER A 371 22.29 11.00 9.80
N ASP A 372 23.04 9.94 10.07
CA ASP A 372 22.66 8.53 9.84
C ASP A 372 21.37 8.05 10.58
N GLU A 373 20.68 8.92 11.33
CA GLU A 373 19.49 8.62 12.15
C GLU A 373 18.12 8.93 11.50
N HIS A 374 18.04 9.16 10.18
CA HIS A 374 16.77 9.60 9.56
C HIS A 374 15.80 8.47 9.19
N PHE A 375 14.51 8.75 9.45
CA PHE A 375 13.31 7.89 9.41
C PHE A 375 13.07 7.07 8.15
N SER A 376 13.64 7.48 7.03
CA SER A 376 13.48 6.83 5.74
C SER A 376 14.58 5.83 5.37
N ARG A 377 15.67 5.77 6.15
CA ARG A 377 16.74 4.80 5.93
C ARG A 377 16.31 3.43 6.43
N VAL A 378 16.32 2.44 5.54
CA VAL A 378 15.98 1.04 5.84
C VAL A 378 17.21 0.26 6.31
N VAL A 379 18.39 0.51 5.69
CA VAL A 379 19.69 -0.08 6.06
C VAL A 379 20.87 0.85 5.86
#